data_AF-A0A9E5I1D9-F1
#
_entry.id   AF-A0A9E5I1D9-F1
#
_cell.length_a   1.000
_cell.length_b   1.000
_cell.length_c   1.000
_cell.angle_alpha   90.00
_cell.angle_beta   90.00
_cell.angle_gamma   90.00
#
_symmetry.space_group_name_H-M   'P 1'
#
loop_
_entity.id
_entity.type
_entity.pdbx_description
1 polymer ?
#
loop_
_entity_poly.entity_id
_entity_poly.type
_entity_poly.pdbx_seq_one_letter_code
_entity_poly.pdbx_strand_id
1 'polypeptide(L)'
;MLGVRLSASDWIDDGWSLDQSIELTKQLQALGCDYIHVSSGGISPKQQIKLGPNYQVPFAKAIKAATGMPTMTVGLITDPKQAEAILENQEADLIALARAFLYKPRWAWEAAAALGGQVSASPQYWRCLPREAQSVFVEAKMGQR
;
A
#
# COMPACT_ATOMS: atom_id res chain seq x y z
N MET A 1 -5.93 -14.55 -9.84
CA MET A 1 -5.84 -13.12 -9.53
C MET A 1 -4.64 -12.55 -10.26
N LEU A 2 -4.86 -11.55 -11.11
CA LEU A 2 -3.88 -10.82 -11.90
C LEU A 2 -4.09 -9.33 -11.67
N GLY A 3 -3.02 -8.61 -11.32
CA GLY A 3 -3.04 -7.17 -11.24
C GLY A 3 -1.97 -6.52 -12.10
N VAL A 4 -2.22 -5.28 -12.49
CA VAL A 4 -1.31 -4.48 -13.30
C VAL A 4 -0.79 -3.30 -12.49
N ARG A 5 0.50 -3.00 -12.63
CA ARG A 5 1.10 -1.78 -12.05
C ARG A 5 1.28 -0.74 -13.14
N LEU A 6 0.87 0.50 -12.85
CA LEU A 6 1.04 1.64 -13.75
C LEU A 6 1.67 2.84 -13.06
N SER A 7 2.22 3.76 -13.86
CA SER A 7 2.55 5.11 -13.44
C SER A 7 1.37 6.03 -13.81
N ALA A 8 0.69 6.59 -12.81
CA ALA A 8 -0.52 7.37 -13.01
C ALA A 8 -0.30 8.75 -13.66
N SER A 9 0.95 9.21 -13.61
CA SER A 9 1.37 10.43 -14.27
C SER A 9 2.87 10.38 -14.51
N ASP A 10 3.31 10.99 -15.62
CA ASP A 10 4.72 11.20 -15.93
C ASP A 10 5.29 12.48 -15.32
N TRP A 11 4.45 13.33 -14.71
CA TRP A 11 4.84 14.60 -14.08
C TRP A 11 5.54 15.59 -15.03
N ILE A 12 5.19 15.56 -16.31
CA ILE A 12 5.63 16.50 -17.34
C ILE A 12 4.43 16.92 -18.19
N ASP A 13 4.53 18.08 -18.81
CA ASP A 13 3.59 18.50 -19.85
C ASP A 13 3.65 17.52 -21.04
N ASP A 14 2.49 17.26 -21.66
CA ASP A 14 2.29 16.30 -22.75
C ASP A 14 2.71 14.84 -22.47
N GLY A 15 2.94 14.49 -21.19
CA GLY A 15 3.20 13.11 -20.75
C GLY A 15 1.93 12.31 -20.44
N TRP A 16 2.11 11.08 -19.97
CA TRP A 16 1.01 10.25 -19.48
C TRP A 16 0.29 10.93 -18.30
N SER A 17 -1.04 10.94 -18.37
CA SER A 17 -1.91 11.66 -17.43
C SER A 17 -2.77 10.73 -16.56
N LEU A 18 -3.37 11.31 -15.52
CA LEU A 18 -4.31 10.60 -14.65
C LEU A 18 -5.55 10.12 -15.42
N ASP A 19 -6.08 10.94 -16.34
CA ASP A 19 -7.25 10.59 -17.13
C ASP A 19 -6.98 9.39 -18.04
N GLN A 20 -5.80 9.34 -18.65
CA GLN A 20 -5.35 8.18 -19.43
C GLN A 20 -5.18 6.94 -18.55
N SER A 21 -4.71 7.11 -17.32
CA SER A 21 -4.61 6.01 -16.34
C SER A 21 -5.97 5.46 -15.95
N ILE A 22 -6.97 6.33 -15.74
CA ILE A 22 -8.36 5.92 -15.48
C ILE A 22 -8.91 5.13 -16.66
N GLU A 23 -8.72 5.63 -17.88
CA GLU A 23 -9.20 4.96 -19.09
C GLU A 23 -8.53 3.59 -19.30
N LEU A 24 -7.20 3.52 -19.17
CA LEU A 24 -6.47 2.26 -19.19
C LEU A 24 -6.99 1.28 -18.12
N THR A 25 -7.25 1.77 -16.91
CA THR A 25 -7.78 0.96 -15.82
C THR A 25 -9.13 0.34 -16.17
N LYS A 26 -10.05 1.10 -16.79
CA LYS A 26 -11.35 0.59 -17.27
C LYS A 26 -11.17 -0.49 -18.33
N GLN A 27 -10.27 -0.28 -19.29
CA GLN A 27 -9.98 -1.27 -20.33
C GLN A 27 -9.39 -2.56 -19.75
N LEU A 28 -8.46 -2.44 -18.81
CA LEU A 28 -7.88 -3.58 -18.11
C LEU A 28 -8.95 -4.34 -17.30
N GLN A 29 -9.85 -3.62 -16.62
CA GLN A 29 -10.96 -4.22 -15.90
C GLN A 29 -11.88 -5.03 -16.84
N ALA A 30 -12.22 -4.47 -18.02
CA ALA A 30 -13.02 -5.16 -19.03
C ALA A 30 -12.35 -6.42 -19.59
N LEU A 31 -11.01 -6.48 -19.55
CA LEU A 31 -10.21 -7.65 -19.91
C LEU A 31 -10.02 -8.66 -18.77
N GLY A 32 -10.61 -8.42 -17.59
CA GLY A 32 -10.56 -9.31 -16.44
C GLY A 32 -9.39 -9.06 -15.48
N CYS A 33 -8.78 -7.88 -15.50
CA CYS A 33 -7.82 -7.48 -14.47
C CYS A 33 -8.51 -7.36 -13.11
N ASP A 34 -7.95 -7.97 -12.06
CA ASP A 34 -8.56 -8.03 -10.74
C ASP A 34 -8.27 -6.78 -9.89
N TYR A 35 -7.11 -6.15 -10.08
CA TYR A 35 -6.72 -4.95 -9.33
C TYR A 35 -5.67 -4.10 -10.07
N ILE A 36 -5.61 -2.82 -9.72
CA ILE A 36 -4.56 -1.90 -10.20
C ILE A 36 -3.63 -1.48 -9.07
N HIS A 37 -2.33 -1.51 -9.33
CA HIS A 37 -1.31 -0.96 -8.44
C HIS A 37 -0.82 0.38 -8.99
N VAL A 38 -1.14 1.45 -8.27
CA VAL A 38 -0.95 2.83 -8.70
C VAL A 38 0.36 3.39 -8.15
N SER A 39 1.27 3.72 -9.06
CA SER A 39 2.51 4.47 -8.82
C SER A 39 2.52 5.73 -9.69
N SER A 40 3.67 6.40 -9.87
CA SER A 40 3.84 7.50 -10.82
C SER A 40 5.33 7.70 -11.19
N GLY A 41 5.56 8.44 -12.27
CA GLY A 41 6.89 8.88 -12.73
C GLY A 41 7.78 7.76 -13.27
N GLY A 42 9.05 8.10 -13.44
CA GLY A 42 10.12 7.17 -13.86
C GLY A 42 10.45 7.19 -15.34
N ILE A 43 9.69 7.91 -16.17
CA ILE A 43 9.90 7.94 -17.63
C ILE A 43 10.88 9.03 -18.09
N SER A 44 10.92 10.18 -17.39
CA SER A 44 11.64 11.36 -17.87
C SER A 44 12.41 12.05 -16.74
N PRO A 45 13.65 12.52 -16.99
CA PRO A 45 14.40 13.31 -16.01
C PRO A 45 13.81 14.71 -15.78
N LYS A 46 12.91 15.18 -16.65
CA LYS A 46 12.25 16.50 -16.53
C LYS A 46 11.09 16.52 -15.54
N GLN A 47 10.70 15.36 -15.01
CA GLN A 47 9.58 15.18 -14.10
C GLN A 47 9.67 16.11 -12.88
N GLN A 48 8.58 16.80 -12.57
CA GLN A 48 8.49 17.72 -11.42
C GLN A 48 7.66 17.09 -10.29
N ILE A 49 8.24 16.11 -9.62
CA ILE A 49 7.56 15.37 -8.56
C ILE A 49 7.66 16.13 -7.23
N LYS A 50 6.52 16.54 -6.69
CA LYS A 50 6.44 17.07 -5.31
C LYS A 50 6.36 15.91 -4.33
N LEU A 51 7.51 15.48 -3.83
CA LEU A 51 7.59 14.39 -2.86
C LEU A 51 7.10 14.83 -1.49
N GLY A 52 6.28 13.97 -0.89
CA GLY A 52 5.78 14.08 0.47
C GLY A 52 5.06 12.79 0.87
N PRO A 53 4.69 12.62 2.16
CA PRO A 53 3.81 11.54 2.56
C PRO A 53 2.57 11.49 1.66
N ASN A 54 2.14 10.28 1.27
CA ASN A 54 0.94 10.06 0.47
C ASN A 54 0.93 10.66 -0.94
N TYR A 55 2.07 11.09 -1.51
CA TYR A 55 2.07 11.84 -2.78
C TYR A 55 1.42 11.12 -3.98
N GLN A 56 1.26 9.79 -3.95
CA GLN A 56 0.56 9.03 -4.99
C GLN A 56 -0.86 8.59 -4.59
N VAL A 57 -1.24 8.75 -3.32
CA VAL A 57 -2.58 8.39 -2.82
C VAL A 57 -3.69 9.15 -3.56
N PRO A 58 -3.55 10.44 -3.90
CA PRO A 58 -4.56 11.12 -4.72
C PRO A 58 -4.83 10.45 -6.08
N PHE A 59 -3.80 9.87 -6.72
CA PHE A 59 -3.99 9.13 -7.98
C PHE A 59 -4.76 7.83 -7.75
N ALA A 60 -4.38 7.06 -6.73
CA ALA A 60 -5.08 5.83 -6.38
C ALA A 60 -6.56 6.10 -6.06
N LYS A 61 -6.83 7.14 -5.26
CA LYS A 61 -8.18 7.58 -4.90
C LYS A 61 -9.01 7.94 -6.13
N ALA A 62 -8.45 8.72 -7.05
CA ALA A 62 -9.15 9.13 -8.26
C ALA A 62 -9.46 7.95 -9.18
N ILE A 63 -8.50 7.04 -9.38
CA ILE A 63 -8.69 5.82 -10.18
C ILE A 63 -9.75 4.92 -9.54
N LYS A 64 -9.67 4.68 -8.23
CA LYS A 64 -10.66 3.90 -7.48
C LYS A 64 -12.06 4.50 -7.59
N ALA A 65 -12.21 5.80 -7.36
CA ALA A 65 -13.50 6.49 -7.45
C ALA A 65 -14.11 6.43 -8.86
N ALA A 66 -13.28 6.50 -9.91
CA ALA A 66 -13.76 6.51 -11.29
C ALA A 66 -14.06 5.12 -11.87
N THR A 67 -13.51 4.05 -11.30
CA THR A 67 -13.58 2.70 -11.88
C THR A 67 -14.19 1.65 -10.95
N GLY A 68 -14.18 1.89 -9.63
CA GLY A 68 -14.53 0.88 -8.63
C GLY A 68 -13.56 -0.30 -8.57
N MET A 69 -12.47 -0.31 -9.35
CA MET A 69 -11.51 -1.41 -9.35
C MET A 69 -10.76 -1.46 -8.02
N PRO A 70 -10.55 -2.65 -7.42
CA PRO A 70 -9.65 -2.80 -6.30
C PRO A 70 -8.29 -2.14 -6.60
N THR A 71 -7.88 -1.23 -5.72
CA THR A 71 -6.76 -0.32 -5.99
C THR A 71 -5.72 -0.44 -4.89
N MET A 72 -4.50 -0.76 -5.27
CA MET A 72 -3.33 -0.73 -4.40
C MET A 72 -2.57 0.58 -4.59
N THR A 73 -2.21 1.26 -3.51
CA THR A 73 -1.37 2.47 -3.54
C THR A 73 0.00 2.22 -2.92
N VAL A 74 0.98 3.06 -3.29
CA VAL A 74 2.35 3.04 -2.77
C VAL A 74 2.85 4.47 -2.62
N GLY A 75 3.98 4.68 -1.97
CA GLY A 75 4.72 5.94 -2.03
C GLY A 75 4.77 6.67 -0.70
N LEU A 76 5.92 6.58 -0.03
CA LEU A 76 6.21 7.26 1.24
C LEU A 76 5.15 6.99 2.33
N ILE A 77 4.63 5.76 2.36
CA ILE A 77 3.82 5.24 3.45
C ILE A 77 4.77 4.50 4.39
N THR A 78 4.89 4.98 5.62
CA THR A 78 5.86 4.48 6.60
C THR A 78 5.27 4.28 7.99
N ASP A 79 4.19 5.00 8.32
CA ASP A 79 3.55 4.93 9.62
C ASP A 79 2.28 4.06 9.58
N PRO A 80 2.02 3.21 10.59
CA PRO A 80 0.81 2.40 10.64
C PRO A 80 -0.49 3.19 10.57
N LYS A 81 -0.59 4.33 11.28
CA LYS A 81 -1.81 5.16 11.28
C LYS A 81 -2.00 5.86 9.94
N GLN A 82 -0.91 6.22 9.27
CA GLN A 82 -0.97 6.71 7.88
C GLN A 82 -1.55 5.64 6.95
N ALA A 83 -1.09 4.39 7.05
CA ALA A 83 -1.62 3.30 6.23
C ALA A 83 -3.09 3.01 6.54
N GLU A 84 -3.47 2.96 7.82
CA GLU A 84 -4.85 2.75 8.25
C GLU A 84 -5.78 3.86 7.74
N ALA A 85 -5.38 5.13 7.88
CA ALA A 85 -6.18 6.25 7.44
C ALA A 85 -6.47 6.22 5.93
N ILE A 86 -5.54 5.75 5.09
CA ILE A 86 -5.78 5.59 3.64
C ILE A 86 -6.89 4.56 3.38
N LEU A 87 -6.90 3.46 4.13
CA LEU A 87 -7.90 2.40 4.02
C LEU A 87 -9.26 2.86 4.55
N GLU A 88 -9.30 3.45 5.75
CA GLU A 88 -10.54 3.97 6.37
C GLU A 88 -11.19 5.05 5.50
N ASN A 89 -10.39 5.92 4.89
CA ASN A 89 -10.87 6.96 3.98
C ASN A 89 -11.23 6.44 2.57
N GLN A 90 -11.15 5.13 2.33
CA GLN A 90 -11.45 4.47 1.07
C GLN A 90 -10.61 4.99 -0.12
N GLU A 91 -9.39 5.44 0.15
CA GLU A 91 -8.50 6.01 -0.87
C GLU A 91 -7.71 4.92 -1.62
N ALA A 92 -7.60 3.75 -1.01
CA ALA A 92 -7.09 2.52 -1.62
C ALA A 92 -7.69 1.30 -0.87
N ASP A 93 -7.60 0.12 -1.48
CA ASP A 93 -7.97 -1.16 -0.89
C ASP A 93 -6.75 -1.92 -0.35
N LEU A 94 -5.57 -1.64 -0.91
CA LEU A 94 -4.30 -2.25 -0.48
C LEU A 94 -3.19 -1.20 -0.36
N ILE A 95 -2.29 -1.42 0.60
CA ILE A 95 -1.09 -0.60 0.81
C ILE A 95 0.14 -1.40 0.43
N ALA A 96 0.90 -0.92 -0.54
CA ALA A 96 2.23 -1.44 -0.85
C ALA A 96 3.31 -0.67 -0.08
N LEU A 97 4.23 -1.41 0.55
CA LEU A 97 5.36 -0.88 1.28
C LEU A 97 6.67 -1.35 0.62
N ALA A 98 7.64 -0.43 0.54
CA ALA A 98 8.96 -0.72 -0.01
C ALA A 98 10.06 -0.40 1.00
N ARG A 99 10.55 0.85 1.01
CA ARG A 99 11.65 1.29 1.88
C ARG A 99 11.38 1.11 3.37
N ALA A 100 10.15 1.34 3.83
CA ALA A 100 9.76 1.10 5.22
C ALA A 100 9.94 -0.37 5.63
N PHE A 101 9.58 -1.29 4.72
CA PHE A 101 9.69 -2.73 4.97
C PHE A 101 11.14 -3.21 4.93
N LEU A 102 11.97 -2.64 4.04
CA LEU A 102 13.41 -2.91 4.00
C LEU A 102 14.11 -2.45 5.28
N TYR A 103 13.78 -1.26 5.77
CA TYR A 103 14.36 -0.71 6.99
C TYR A 103 13.82 -1.42 8.25
N LYS A 104 12.53 -1.77 8.25
CA LYS A 104 11.84 -2.46 9.35
C LYS A 104 11.15 -3.73 8.83
N PRO A 105 11.83 -4.89 8.77
CA PRO A 105 11.25 -6.12 8.21
C PRO A 105 10.10 -6.70 9.06
N ARG A 106 9.89 -6.17 10.27
CA ARG A 106 8.75 -6.49 11.15
C ARG A 106 7.69 -5.40 11.16
N TRP A 107 7.65 -4.54 10.14
CA TRP A 107 6.70 -3.41 10.07
C TRP A 107 5.25 -3.85 10.31
N ALA A 108 4.84 -5.01 9.77
CA ALA A 108 3.49 -5.53 9.98
C ALA A 108 3.19 -5.87 11.46
N TRP A 109 4.20 -6.27 12.25
CA TRP A 109 4.05 -6.53 13.69
C TRP A 109 3.93 -5.21 14.46
N GLU A 110 4.73 -4.21 14.09
CA GLU A 110 4.62 -2.85 14.64
C GLU A 110 3.25 -2.25 14.33
N ALA A 111 2.75 -2.42 13.11
CA ALA A 111 1.44 -1.94 12.71
C ALA A 111 0.31 -2.64 13.48
N ALA A 112 0.38 -3.97 13.61
CA ALA A 112 -0.58 -4.73 14.42
C ALA A 112 -0.57 -4.27 15.89
N ALA A 113 0.60 -4.07 16.49
CA ALA A 113 0.70 -3.54 17.86
C ALA A 113 0.08 -2.14 17.99
N ALA A 114 0.35 -1.26 17.02
CA ALA A 114 -0.11 0.13 17.05
C ALA A 114 -1.62 0.29 16.80
N LEU A 115 -2.22 -0.64 16.04
CA LEU A 115 -3.61 -0.58 15.59
C LEU A 115 -4.52 -1.61 16.30
N GLY A 116 -3.97 -2.38 17.25
CA GLY A 116 -4.72 -3.45 17.92
C GLY A 116 -5.05 -4.64 17.02
N GLY A 117 -4.32 -4.79 15.91
CA GLY A 117 -4.46 -5.89 14.96
C GLY A 117 -3.70 -7.16 15.41
N GLN A 118 -3.85 -8.22 14.62
CA GLN A 118 -3.14 -9.48 14.83
C GLN A 118 -2.49 -9.98 13.54
N VAL A 119 -1.38 -10.70 13.67
CA VAL A 119 -0.61 -11.28 12.56
C VAL A 119 -0.16 -12.70 12.90
N SER A 120 0.02 -13.51 11.87
CA SER A 120 0.68 -14.81 12.01
C SER A 120 2.20 -14.61 12.04
N ALA A 121 2.85 -15.30 12.97
CA ALA A 121 4.30 -15.36 13.04
C ALA A 121 4.77 -16.80 13.25
N SER A 122 5.97 -17.10 12.75
CA SER A 122 6.61 -18.39 12.93
C SER A 122 6.78 -18.70 14.43
N PRO A 123 6.54 -19.95 14.90
CA PRO A 123 6.59 -20.30 16.32
C PRO A 123 7.87 -19.91 17.05
N GLN A 124 9.01 -19.91 16.33
CA GLN A 124 10.32 -19.51 16.84
C GLN A 124 10.36 -18.05 17.34
N TYR A 125 9.47 -17.19 16.85
CA TYR A 125 9.41 -15.78 17.23
C TYR A 125 8.34 -15.45 18.25
N TRP A 126 7.49 -16.40 18.68
CA TRP A 126 6.35 -16.07 19.55
C TRP A 126 6.73 -15.35 20.84
N ARG A 127 7.95 -15.58 21.36
CA ARG A 127 8.45 -14.99 22.61
C ARG A 127 9.18 -13.66 22.44
N CYS A 128 9.35 -13.14 21.22
CA CYS A 128 10.15 -11.92 21.00
C CYS A 128 9.39 -10.62 21.23
N LEU A 129 8.05 -10.68 21.36
CA LEU A 129 7.23 -9.48 21.53
C LEU A 129 7.42 -8.87 22.92
N PRO A 130 7.52 -7.54 23.02
CA PRO A 130 7.51 -6.86 24.30
C PRO A 130 6.14 -6.98 24.98
N ARG A 131 6.09 -6.67 26.28
CA ARG A 131 4.91 -6.92 27.12
C ARG A 131 3.66 -6.23 26.59
N GLU A 132 3.82 -5.01 26.10
CA GLU A 132 2.77 -4.16 25.52
C GLU A 132 2.20 -4.69 24.19
N ALA A 133 2.88 -5.64 23.53
CA ALA A 133 2.48 -6.17 22.23
C ALA A 133 2.08 -7.65 22.27
N GLN A 134 1.88 -8.26 23.44
CA GLN A 134 1.67 -9.71 23.57
C GLN A 134 0.43 -10.24 22.82
N SER A 135 -0.56 -9.39 22.52
CA SER A 135 -1.77 -9.77 21.78
C SER A 135 -1.60 -9.86 20.26
N VAL A 136 -0.43 -9.48 19.72
CA VAL A 136 -0.21 -9.35 18.27
C VAL A 136 -0.21 -10.69 17.53
N PHE A 137 0.20 -11.80 18.16
CA PHE A 137 0.22 -13.11 17.50
C PHE A 137 -1.01 -13.95 17.80
N VAL A 138 -1.74 -14.36 16.76
CA VAL A 138 -3.07 -15.02 16.83
C VAL A 138 -3.06 -16.32 17.66
N GLU A 139 -2.00 -17.14 17.57
CA GLU A 139 -1.98 -18.51 18.12
C GLU A 139 -0.76 -18.81 18.99
N ALA A 140 -0.12 -17.80 19.57
CA ALA A 140 1.10 -18.01 20.34
C ALA A 140 0.84 -18.87 21.59
N LYS A 141 1.30 -20.13 21.58
CA LYS A 141 1.27 -21.03 22.75
C LYS A 141 2.64 -20.98 23.43
N MET A 142 2.68 -20.50 24.67
CA MET A 142 3.91 -20.44 25.46
C MET A 142 3.81 -21.40 26.64
N GLY A 143 4.77 -22.33 26.72
CA GLY A 143 4.97 -23.21 27.86
C GLY A 143 6.46 -23.50 28.03
N GLN A 144 6.93 -23.59 29.27
CA GLN A 144 8.28 -24.05 29.60
C GLN A 144 8.16 -25.13 30.70
N ARG A 145 9.14 -26.04 30.72
CA ARG A 145 9.28 -27.07 31.76
C ARG A 145 9.78 -26.46 33.06
#